data_AF-A0A4R2TYT6-F1
#
_entry.id   AF-A0A4R2TYT6-F1
#
_cell.length_a   1.000
_cell.length_b   1.000
_cell.length_c   1.000
_cell.angle_alpha   90.00
_cell.angle_beta   90.00
_cell.angle_gamma   90.00
#
_symmetry.space_group_name_H-M   'P 1'
#
loop_
_entity.id
_entity.type
_entity.pdbx_description
1 polymer ?
#
loop_
_entity_poly.entity_id
_entity_poly.type
_entity_poly.pdbx_seq_one_letter_code
_entity_poly.pdbx_strand_id
1 'polypeptide(L)'
;MDSAVFMDRRDGITAIPIPTAPRRAVAYRSYFEHLPIGPSFWRGRREPQLYRAVDWANIASLSVLDTRQCRSTPPCATPSVARNVRLDARAQAAAPARTIMGTGQERWLSGWLAGERCYWSLVAQQVFFAPLWLDGMRRSTFSDRWDGYAANRNRMLHEMTRLAVRNPIVLSGDVHSR
;
A
#
# COMPACT_ATOMS: atom_id res chain seq x y z
N MET A 1 -0.44 35.24 5.81
CA MET A 1 -0.24 34.95 7.24
C MET A 1 0.35 33.57 7.34
N ASP A 2 1.67 33.51 7.38
CA ASP A 2 2.47 32.30 7.47
C ASP A 2 2.42 31.78 8.90
N SER A 3 1.76 30.64 9.12
CA SER A 3 1.87 29.90 10.37
C SER A 3 2.96 28.85 10.21
N ALA A 4 4.19 29.25 10.55
CA ALA A 4 5.29 28.34 10.79
C ALA A 4 4.85 27.30 11.85
N VAL A 5 4.84 26.04 11.47
CA VAL A 5 4.59 24.92 12.39
C VAL A 5 5.77 24.82 13.34
N PHE A 6 5.56 25.18 14.61
CA PHE A 6 6.52 25.02 15.68
C PHE A 6 6.88 23.53 15.86
N MET A 7 8.19 23.24 15.82
CA MET A 7 8.76 21.94 16.12
C MET A 7 8.86 21.74 17.63
N ASP A 8 8.04 20.87 18.21
CA ASP A 8 8.27 20.36 19.57
C ASP A 8 9.21 19.14 19.50
N ARG A 9 10.35 19.23 20.19
CA ARG A 9 11.48 18.28 20.16
C ARG A 9 11.42 17.24 21.29
N ARG A 10 10.25 16.84 21.78
CA ARG A 10 10.16 16.00 22.99
C ARG A 10 9.99 14.49 22.78
N ASP A 11 9.87 14.01 21.56
CA ASP A 11 10.00 12.59 21.22
C ASP A 11 10.62 12.50 19.83
N GLY A 12 11.86 12.05 19.70
CA GLY A 12 12.75 12.20 18.53
C GLY A 12 12.32 11.61 17.17
N ILE A 13 11.03 11.54 16.85
CA ILE A 13 10.50 11.27 15.51
C ILE A 13 9.47 12.37 15.20
N THR A 14 9.89 13.36 14.40
CA THR A 14 9.01 14.42 13.88
C THR A 14 7.74 13.81 13.28
N ALA A 15 6.58 14.22 13.79
CA ALA A 15 5.29 13.85 13.20
C ALA A 15 5.27 14.32 11.74
N ILE A 16 5.15 13.40 10.78
CA ILE A 16 5.09 13.74 9.36
C ILE A 16 3.64 14.11 9.04
N PRO A 17 3.36 15.36 8.65
CA PRO A 17 2.01 15.76 8.26
C PRO A 17 1.57 14.95 7.04
N ILE A 18 0.29 14.56 7.00
CA ILE A 18 -0.29 13.99 5.77
C ILE A 18 -0.11 15.02 4.64
N PRO A 19 0.42 14.63 3.47
CA PRO A 19 0.62 15.57 2.36
C PRO A 19 -0.69 16.25 1.96
N THR A 20 -0.65 17.58 1.86
CA THR A 20 -1.78 18.36 1.30
C THR A 20 -1.97 18.04 -0.18
N ALA A 21 -3.16 18.32 -0.72
CA ALA A 21 -3.43 18.11 -2.16
C ALA A 21 -2.43 18.84 -3.08
N PRO A 22 -2.03 20.12 -2.82
CA PRO A 22 -0.98 20.78 -3.59
C PRO A 22 0.39 20.08 -3.49
N ARG A 23 0.80 19.67 -2.29
CA ARG A 23 2.08 18.96 -2.10
C ARG A 23 2.10 17.63 -2.84
N ARG A 24 0.98 16.90 -2.82
CA ARG A 24 0.83 15.63 -3.56
C ARG A 24 0.91 15.84 -5.07
N ALA A 25 0.26 16.89 -5.60
CA ALA A 25 0.30 17.21 -7.02
C ALA A 25 1.73 17.52 -7.51
N VAL A 26 2.47 18.35 -6.76
CA VAL A 26 3.88 18.66 -7.07
C VAL A 26 4.76 17.42 -6.95
N ALA A 27 4.58 16.60 -5.91
CA ALA A 27 5.34 15.37 -5.73
C ALA A 27 5.14 14.39 -6.89
N TYR A 28 3.90 14.22 -7.36
CA TYR A 28 3.69 13.39 -8.53
C TYR A 28 4.29 14.00 -9.79
N ARG A 29 4.16 15.32 -10.01
CA ARG A 29 4.81 15.98 -11.13
C ARG A 29 6.31 15.66 -11.17
N SER A 30 7.02 15.86 -10.05
CA SER A 30 8.44 15.52 -9.94
C SER A 30 8.71 14.03 -10.20
N TYR A 31 7.87 13.14 -9.67
CA TYR A 31 7.97 11.69 -9.90
C TYR A 31 7.89 11.34 -11.40
N PHE A 32 6.97 11.94 -12.16
CA PHE A 32 6.83 11.71 -13.60
C PHE A 32 7.91 12.41 -14.44
N GLU A 33 8.41 13.56 -14.00
CA GLU A 33 9.51 14.28 -14.68
C GLU A 33 10.86 13.53 -14.58
N HIS A 34 11.04 12.69 -13.55
CA HIS A 34 12.33 12.04 -13.25
C HIS A 34 12.33 10.52 -13.38
N LEU A 35 11.19 9.90 -13.68
CA LEU A 35 11.11 8.46 -13.91
C LEU A 35 10.63 8.15 -15.33
N PRO A 36 11.03 7.01 -15.90
CA PRO A 36 10.60 6.59 -17.24
C PRO A 36 9.15 6.08 -17.22
N ILE A 37 8.20 6.94 -16.85
CA ILE A 37 6.78 6.62 -16.71
C ILE A 37 6.00 7.53 -17.65
N GLY A 38 5.23 6.91 -18.56
CA GLY A 38 4.54 7.63 -19.61
C GLY A 38 3.41 8.56 -19.11
N PRO A 39 3.06 9.62 -19.87
CA PRO A 39 1.93 10.49 -19.53
C PRO A 39 0.57 9.77 -19.51
N SER A 40 0.45 8.59 -20.14
CA SER A 40 -0.78 7.79 -20.20
C SER A 40 -1.34 7.40 -18.84
N PHE A 41 -0.48 7.27 -17.82
CA PHE A 41 -0.88 7.01 -16.43
C PHE A 41 -1.63 8.19 -15.80
N TRP A 42 -1.57 9.38 -16.41
CA TRP A 42 -2.21 10.62 -15.95
C TRP A 42 -3.38 11.08 -16.84
N ARG A 43 -3.29 10.85 -18.15
CA ARG A 43 -4.24 11.41 -19.14
C ARG A 43 -5.70 11.10 -18.80
N GLY A 44 -6.53 12.15 -18.75
CA GLY A 44 -7.97 12.04 -18.49
C GLY A 44 -8.35 11.76 -17.03
N ARG A 45 -7.39 11.82 -16.10
CA ARG A 45 -7.62 11.52 -14.68
C ARG A 45 -7.24 12.70 -13.80
N ARG A 46 -7.98 12.86 -12.70
CA ARG A 46 -7.68 13.85 -11.65
C ARG A 46 -6.42 13.51 -10.87
N GLU A 47 -6.12 12.22 -10.75
CA GLU A 47 -4.92 11.69 -10.10
C GLU A 47 -4.35 10.56 -10.96
N PRO A 48 -3.03 10.33 -10.95
CA PRO A 48 -2.43 9.27 -11.73
C PRO A 48 -2.92 7.90 -11.27
N GLN A 49 -3.00 6.94 -12.18
CA GLN A 49 -3.23 5.54 -11.83
C GLN A 49 -1.88 4.80 -11.88
N LEU A 50 -1.20 4.67 -10.74
CA LEU A 50 0.14 4.06 -10.71
C LEU A 50 0.14 2.53 -10.73
N TYR A 51 -0.94 1.91 -10.26
CA TYR A 51 -1.10 0.46 -10.33
C TYR A 51 -1.37 0.01 -11.76
N ARG A 52 -0.76 -1.13 -12.12
CA ARG A 52 -0.70 -1.65 -13.49
C ARG A 52 -0.25 -3.11 -13.47
N ALA A 53 -0.41 -3.79 -14.58
CA ALA A 53 0.14 -5.13 -14.75
C ALA A 53 0.88 -5.26 -16.08
N VAL A 54 1.87 -6.15 -16.10
CA VAL A 54 2.69 -6.46 -17.27
C VAL A 54 2.94 -7.96 -17.27
N ASP A 55 2.73 -8.60 -18.42
CA ASP A 55 3.12 -9.98 -18.63
C ASP A 55 4.48 -10.07 -19.30
N TRP A 56 5.31 -10.98 -18.80
CA TRP A 56 6.56 -11.38 -19.41
C TRP A 56 6.36 -12.73 -20.11
N ALA A 57 5.97 -12.66 -21.39
CA ALA A 57 5.53 -13.81 -22.17
C ALA A 57 4.46 -14.61 -21.38
N ASN A 58 4.58 -15.94 -21.35
CA ASN A 58 3.76 -16.82 -20.52
C ASN A 58 4.48 -17.24 -19.21
N ILE A 59 5.61 -16.60 -18.88
CA ILE A 59 6.46 -16.99 -17.75
C ILE A 59 5.97 -16.35 -16.48
N ALA A 60 5.85 -15.02 -16.45
CA ALA A 60 5.49 -14.28 -15.24
C ALA A 60 4.51 -13.15 -15.55
N SER A 61 3.45 -13.04 -14.75
CA SER A 61 2.62 -11.86 -14.70
C SER A 61 3.03 -11.00 -13.50
N LEU A 62 3.25 -9.72 -13.72
CA LEU A 62 3.64 -8.78 -12.67
C LEU A 62 2.54 -7.74 -12.46
N SER A 63 1.79 -7.90 -11.37
CA SER A 63 0.88 -6.89 -10.84
C SER A 63 1.64 -5.91 -9.94
N VAL A 64 1.75 -4.64 -10.35
CA VAL A 64 2.37 -3.58 -9.55
C VAL A 64 1.28 -2.77 -8.86
N LEU A 65 1.29 -2.73 -7.52
CA LEU A 65 0.29 -2.06 -6.70
C LEU A 65 0.71 -0.66 -6.25
N ASP A 66 -0.29 0.18 -5.96
CA ASP A 66 -0.13 1.40 -5.16
C ASP A 66 -0.81 1.20 -3.81
N THR A 67 -0.06 1.19 -2.71
CA THR A 67 -0.59 1.05 -1.35
C THR A 67 -0.54 2.37 -0.56
N ARG A 68 -0.41 3.52 -1.24
CA ARG A 68 -0.30 4.86 -0.64
C ARG A 68 -1.43 5.77 -1.07
N GLN A 69 -1.75 5.84 -2.36
CA GLN A 69 -2.67 6.85 -2.90
C GLN A 69 -4.12 6.65 -2.41
N CYS A 70 -4.57 5.40 -2.36
CA CYS A 70 -5.98 5.03 -2.15
C CYS A 70 -6.25 4.38 -0.79
N ARG A 71 -5.26 4.35 0.12
CA ARG A 71 -5.42 3.71 1.42
C ARG A 71 -6.33 4.51 2.33
N SER A 72 -7.13 3.80 3.11
CA SER A 72 -7.76 4.36 4.31
C SER A 72 -6.69 4.78 5.33
N THR A 73 -6.99 5.79 6.15
CA THR A 73 -6.09 6.26 7.21
C THR A 73 -5.64 5.10 8.10
N PRO A 74 -4.33 4.95 8.41
CA PRO A 74 -3.86 3.88 9.29
C PRO A 74 -4.63 3.86 10.62
N PRO A 75 -4.92 2.67 11.19
CA PRO A 75 -5.58 2.57 12.49
C PRO A 75 -4.76 3.27 13.58
N CYS A 76 -5.45 3.83 14.57
CA CYS A 76 -4.88 4.64 15.66
C CYS A 76 -4.01 5.84 15.21
N ALA A 77 -4.04 6.25 13.94
CA ALA A 77 -3.33 7.44 13.51
C ALA A 77 -4.03 8.69 14.06
N THR A 78 -3.26 9.57 14.72
CA THR A 78 -3.72 10.92 15.04
C THR A 78 -4.11 11.63 13.74
N PRO A 79 -5.25 12.36 13.69
CA PRO A 79 -5.58 13.18 12.53
C PRO A 79 -4.38 14.01 12.09
N SER A 80 -4.11 14.03 10.79
CA SER A 80 -2.99 14.77 10.17
C SER A 80 -1.58 14.23 10.45
N VAL A 81 -1.39 13.09 11.11
CA VAL A 81 -0.06 12.49 11.35
C VAL A 81 0.06 11.13 10.64
N ALA A 82 1.00 11.03 9.70
CA ALA A 82 1.41 9.75 9.11
C ALA A 82 2.52 9.13 9.97
N ARG A 83 2.15 8.33 10.98
CA ARG A 83 3.12 7.59 11.81
C ARG A 83 2.77 6.11 11.81
N ASN A 84 3.79 5.28 11.59
CA ASN A 84 3.71 3.87 11.93
C ASN A 84 3.71 3.73 13.46
N VAL A 85 2.60 3.26 14.03
CA VAL A 85 2.43 3.10 15.47
C VAL A 85 2.25 1.63 15.82
N ARG A 86 2.64 1.28 17.05
CA ARG A 86 2.32 -0.01 17.65
C ARG A 86 0.81 -0.08 17.86
N LEU A 87 0.20 -1.15 17.35
CA LEU A 87 -1.20 -1.49 17.59
C LEU A 87 -1.24 -2.67 18.55
N ASP A 88 -1.75 -2.47 19.76
CA ASP A 88 -1.91 -3.56 20.75
C ASP A 88 -3.27 -4.29 20.61
N ALA A 89 -4.20 -3.77 19.81
CA ALA A 89 -5.54 -4.31 19.64
C ALA A 89 -5.87 -4.63 18.18
N ARG A 90 -6.05 -5.93 17.89
CA ARG A 90 -6.34 -6.46 16.54
C ARG A 90 -7.66 -5.97 15.94
N ALA A 91 -8.66 -5.62 16.75
CA ALA A 91 -9.99 -5.29 16.28
C ALA A 91 -10.02 -4.12 15.29
N GLN A 92 -9.20 -3.09 15.52
CA GLN A 92 -9.14 -1.94 14.60
C GLN A 92 -8.49 -2.29 13.26
N ALA A 93 -7.44 -3.12 13.27
CA ALA A 93 -6.78 -3.62 12.06
C ALA A 93 -7.64 -4.61 11.27
N ALA A 94 -8.52 -5.34 11.96
CA ALA A 94 -9.44 -6.32 11.38
C ALA A 94 -10.74 -5.70 10.85
N ALA A 95 -10.94 -4.38 10.97
CA ALA A 95 -12.16 -3.71 10.51
C ALA A 95 -12.41 -3.98 9.01
N PRO A 96 -13.56 -4.56 8.61
CA PRO A 96 -13.78 -5.04 7.24
C PRO A 96 -13.64 -3.98 6.15
N ALA A 97 -14.05 -2.75 6.46
CA ALA A 97 -14.03 -1.60 5.54
C ALA A 97 -12.64 -1.00 5.33
N ARG A 98 -11.63 -1.38 6.12
CA ARG A 98 -10.27 -0.88 5.93
C ARG A 98 -9.67 -1.47 4.67
N THR A 99 -9.00 -0.60 3.94
CA THR A 99 -8.33 -0.93 2.68
C THR A 99 -7.02 -0.17 2.55
N ILE A 100 -5.98 -0.86 2.07
CA ILE A 100 -4.69 -0.27 1.73
C ILE A 100 -4.60 0.01 0.22
N MET A 101 -5.39 -0.69 -0.59
CA MET A 101 -5.41 -0.54 -2.06
C MET A 101 -6.52 0.39 -2.55
N GLY A 102 -7.58 0.59 -1.76
CA GLY A 102 -8.83 1.18 -2.24
C GLY A 102 -9.66 0.19 -3.08
N THR A 103 -10.97 0.40 -3.12
CA THR A 103 -11.92 -0.54 -3.76
C THR A 103 -11.71 -0.68 -5.27
N GLY A 104 -11.30 0.39 -5.95
CA GLY A 104 -11.02 0.36 -7.39
C GLY A 104 -9.85 -0.57 -7.75
N GLN A 105 -8.74 -0.45 -7.03
CA GLN A 105 -7.56 -1.29 -7.24
C GLN A 105 -7.79 -2.73 -6.76
N GLU A 106 -8.55 -2.94 -5.66
CA GLU A 106 -8.94 -4.29 -5.23
C GLU A 106 -9.71 -5.04 -6.32
N ARG A 107 -10.72 -4.40 -6.93
CA ARG A 107 -11.49 -5.00 -8.03
C ARG A 107 -10.65 -5.24 -9.28
N TRP A 108 -9.78 -4.28 -9.61
CA TRP A 108 -8.86 -4.41 -10.73
C TRP A 108 -7.92 -5.63 -10.56
N LEU A 109 -7.30 -5.77 -9.37
CA LEU A 109 -6.41 -6.89 -9.08
C LEU A 109 -7.15 -8.23 -9.11
N SER A 110 -8.35 -8.28 -8.54
CA SER A 110 -9.22 -9.47 -8.61
C SER A 110 -9.50 -9.88 -10.05
N GLY A 111 -9.85 -8.93 -10.92
CA GLY A 111 -10.08 -9.19 -12.34
C GLY A 111 -8.82 -9.69 -13.07
N TRP A 112 -7.66 -9.12 -12.74
CA TRP A 112 -6.38 -9.56 -13.30
C TRP A 112 -6.05 -11.00 -12.89
N LEU A 113 -6.11 -11.30 -11.59
CA LEU A 113 -5.83 -12.63 -11.04
C LEU A 113 -6.83 -13.70 -11.51
N ALA A 114 -8.09 -13.32 -11.74
CA ALA A 114 -9.08 -14.23 -12.32
C ALA A 114 -8.78 -14.61 -13.78
N GLY A 115 -8.07 -13.75 -14.52
CA GLY A 115 -7.68 -13.96 -15.90
C GLY A 115 -6.24 -14.47 -16.09
N GLU A 116 -5.56 -14.83 -14.99
CA GLU A 116 -4.15 -15.22 -15.00
C GLU A 116 -3.87 -16.43 -15.90
N ARG A 117 -2.77 -16.34 -16.66
CA ARG A 117 -2.31 -17.39 -17.58
C ARG A 117 -0.81 -17.63 -17.52
N CYS A 118 -0.05 -16.83 -16.77
CA CYS A 118 1.40 -17.01 -16.61
C CYS A 118 1.71 -18.12 -15.59
N TYR A 119 2.95 -18.62 -15.63
CA TYR A 119 3.40 -19.67 -14.71
C TYR A 119 3.70 -19.13 -13.29
N TRP A 120 4.18 -17.90 -13.20
CA TRP A 120 4.40 -17.16 -11.95
C TRP A 120 3.48 -15.94 -11.88
N SER A 121 2.77 -15.78 -10.76
CA SER A 121 2.00 -14.57 -10.47
C SER A 121 2.72 -13.73 -9.43
N LEU A 122 3.32 -12.62 -9.86
CA LEU A 122 4.09 -11.71 -9.02
C LEU A 122 3.23 -10.51 -8.63
N VAL A 123 3.16 -10.19 -7.33
CA VAL A 123 2.52 -8.98 -6.83
C VAL A 123 3.57 -8.09 -6.17
N ALA A 124 3.95 -7.00 -6.84
CA ALA A 124 4.92 -6.03 -6.34
C ALA A 124 4.24 -4.86 -5.64
N GLN A 125 4.69 -4.57 -4.42
CA GLN A 125 4.09 -3.54 -3.58
C GLN A 125 5.07 -3.01 -2.53
N GLN A 126 4.71 -1.91 -1.86
CA GLN A 126 5.64 -1.07 -1.09
C GLN A 126 5.99 -1.63 0.29
N VAL A 127 5.02 -2.13 1.05
CA VAL A 127 5.13 -2.35 2.51
C VAL A 127 5.08 -3.83 2.89
N PHE A 128 5.62 -4.21 4.05
CA PHE A 128 5.69 -5.63 4.45
C PHE A 128 4.32 -6.33 4.45
N PHE A 129 4.23 -7.46 3.75
CA PHE A 129 2.97 -8.19 3.52
C PHE A 129 2.66 -9.26 4.58
N ALA A 130 3.64 -10.11 4.89
CA ALA A 130 3.48 -11.20 5.83
C ALA A 130 3.18 -10.67 7.24
N PRO A 131 2.44 -11.43 8.08
CA PRO A 131 2.18 -10.99 9.45
C PRO A 131 3.47 -10.77 10.24
N LEU A 132 3.66 -9.57 10.78
CA LEU A 132 4.77 -9.22 11.65
C LEU A 132 4.25 -8.85 13.05
N TRP A 133 4.60 -9.69 14.02
CA TRP A 133 4.22 -9.51 15.42
C TRP A 133 5.36 -8.89 16.20
N LEU A 134 5.05 -7.93 17.07
CA LEU A 134 6.04 -7.22 17.90
C LEU A 134 6.19 -7.85 19.29
N ASP A 135 5.41 -8.89 19.57
CA ASP A 135 5.51 -9.70 20.78
C ASP A 135 5.30 -11.18 20.45
N GLY A 136 5.78 -12.06 21.34
CA GLY A 136 5.62 -13.51 21.21
C GLY A 136 4.16 -13.99 21.36
N MET A 137 3.28 -13.16 21.94
CA MET A 137 1.87 -13.46 22.13
C MET A 137 1.01 -13.11 20.91
N ARG A 138 1.62 -12.55 19.86
CA ARG A 138 0.96 -12.06 18.64
C ARG A 138 -0.14 -11.03 18.93
N ARG A 139 0.02 -10.20 19.95
CA ARG A 139 -0.99 -9.19 20.34
C ARG A 139 -0.73 -7.84 19.69
N SER A 140 0.54 -7.53 19.46
CA SER A 140 0.96 -6.25 18.89
C SER A 140 1.52 -6.35 17.47
N THR A 141 1.22 -5.33 16.66
CA THR A 141 1.72 -5.19 15.28
C THR A 141 1.91 -3.72 14.89
N PHE A 142 2.26 -3.45 13.64
CA PHE A 142 2.45 -2.10 13.08
C PHE A 142 1.21 -1.62 12.31
N SER A 143 0.88 -0.33 12.45
CA SER A 143 -0.28 0.27 11.79
C SER A 143 -0.08 0.63 10.32
N ASP A 144 1.15 0.93 9.89
CA ASP A 144 1.44 1.46 8.56
C ASP A 144 1.95 0.38 7.58
N ARG A 145 1.45 -0.85 7.72
CA ARG A 145 1.80 -2.02 6.89
C ARG A 145 0.56 -2.90 6.69
N TRP A 146 0.66 -4.01 5.96
CA TRP A 146 -0.48 -4.91 5.72
C TRP A 146 -1.14 -5.44 7.00
N ASP A 147 -0.41 -5.51 8.12
CA ASP A 147 -0.99 -5.86 9.41
C ASP A 147 -2.03 -4.86 9.93
N GLY A 148 -1.89 -3.57 9.63
CA GLY A 148 -2.90 -2.55 9.93
C GLY A 148 -4.16 -2.62 9.05
N TYR A 149 -4.12 -3.46 8.01
CA TYR A 149 -5.18 -3.65 7.02
C TYR A 149 -5.50 -5.14 6.83
N ALA A 150 -5.56 -5.90 7.92
CA ALA A 150 -5.67 -7.36 7.90
C ALA A 150 -6.86 -7.87 7.09
N ALA A 151 -8.01 -7.19 7.13
CA ALA A 151 -9.17 -7.55 6.31
C ALA A 151 -8.86 -7.45 4.80
N ASN A 152 -8.15 -6.40 4.37
CA ASN A 152 -7.74 -6.25 2.98
C ASN A 152 -6.68 -7.28 2.58
N ARG A 153 -5.72 -7.58 3.48
CA ARG A 153 -4.74 -8.67 3.27
C ARG A 153 -5.44 -9.99 3.01
N ASN A 154 -6.43 -10.34 3.83
CA ASN A 154 -7.16 -11.60 3.69
C ASN A 154 -7.92 -11.69 2.37
N ARG A 155 -8.51 -10.58 1.90
CA ARG A 155 -9.12 -10.54 0.56
C ARG A 155 -8.09 -10.78 -0.54
N MET A 156 -6.93 -10.13 -0.49
CA MET A 156 -5.86 -10.39 -1.47
C MET A 156 -5.37 -11.84 -1.43
N LEU A 157 -5.15 -12.40 -0.23
CA LEU A 157 -4.77 -13.80 -0.07
C LEU A 157 -5.81 -14.74 -0.69
N HIS A 158 -7.10 -14.48 -0.47
CA HIS A 158 -8.17 -15.25 -1.09
C HIS A 158 -8.11 -15.20 -2.62
N GLU A 159 -7.92 -14.02 -3.21
CA GLU A 159 -7.75 -13.87 -4.66
C GLU A 159 -6.54 -14.66 -5.20
N MET A 160 -5.46 -14.75 -4.42
CA MET A 160 -4.25 -15.50 -4.79
C MET A 160 -4.43 -17.03 -4.69
N THR A 161 -5.48 -17.51 -4.03
CA THR A 161 -5.82 -18.96 -3.97
C THR A 161 -6.69 -19.44 -5.13
N ARG A 162 -7.04 -18.56 -6.08
CA ARG A 162 -7.80 -18.95 -7.27
C ARG A 162 -7.03 -19.99 -8.09
N LEU A 163 -7.76 -20.92 -8.71
CA LEU A 163 -7.18 -21.97 -9.56
C LEU A 163 -6.32 -21.42 -10.73
N ALA A 164 -6.66 -20.24 -11.24
CA ALA A 164 -5.90 -19.59 -12.32
C ALA A 164 -4.54 -19.06 -11.86
N VAL A 165 -4.40 -18.73 -10.58
CA VAL A 165 -3.18 -18.15 -10.01
C VAL A 165 -2.18 -19.26 -9.73
N ARG A 166 -1.03 -19.20 -10.39
CA ARG A 166 0.04 -20.19 -10.25
C ARG A 166 1.26 -19.56 -9.59
N ASN A 167 1.81 -20.29 -8.62
CA ASN A 167 3.03 -19.91 -7.90
C ASN A 167 3.07 -18.43 -7.48
N PRO A 168 2.11 -17.98 -6.65
CA PRO A 168 2.02 -16.58 -6.31
C PRO A 168 3.19 -16.12 -5.41
N ILE A 169 3.81 -14.99 -5.75
CA ILE A 169 4.90 -14.36 -4.98
C ILE A 169 4.53 -12.91 -4.69
N VAL A 170 4.73 -12.47 -3.44
CA VAL A 170 4.60 -11.06 -3.04
C VAL A 170 5.97 -10.45 -2.81
N LEU A 171 6.28 -9.38 -3.55
CA LEU A 171 7.52 -8.61 -3.42
C LEU A 171 7.24 -7.38 -2.54
N SER A 172 8.05 -7.18 -1.49
CA SER A 172 7.85 -6.15 -0.47
C SER A 172 9.16 -5.40 -0.16
N GLY A 173 9.05 -4.13 0.26
CA GLY A 173 10.16 -3.31 0.74
C GLY A 173 9.88 -2.65 2.09
N ASP A 174 10.26 -1.37 2.24
CA ASP A 174 9.98 -0.47 3.39
C ASP A 174 10.68 -0.80 4.71
N VAL A 175 10.87 -2.07 5.05
CA VAL A 175 11.26 -2.47 6.42
C VAL A 175 12.71 -2.23 6.82
N HIS A 176 13.60 -1.92 5.85
CA HIS A 176 15.02 -1.59 6.06
C HIS A 176 15.75 -2.53 7.05
N SER A 177 15.46 -3.83 7.01
CA SER A 177 16.13 -4.84 7.84
C SER A 177 17.22 -5.53 7.03
N ARG A 178 18.29 -5.93 7.73
CA ARG A 178 19.23 -6.96 7.29
C ARG A 178 18.90 -8.28 7.97
#